data_AF-D3FQE6-F1
#
_entry.id   AF-D3FQE6-F1
#
_cell.length_a   1.000
_cell.length_b   1.000
_cell.length_c   1.000
_cell.angle_alpha   90.00
_cell.angle_beta   90.00
_cell.angle_gamma   90.00
#
_symmetry.space_group_name_H-M   'P 1'
#
loop_
_entity.id
_entity.type
_entity.pdbx_description
1 polymer ?
#
loop_
_entity_poly.entity_id
_entity_poly.type
_entity_poly.pdbx_seq_one_letter_code
_entity_poly.pdbx_strand_id
1 'polypeptide(L)' 'MENGYAIIKHGKWKGRIKMEFACDEHIEVAMDVVVDEYEAAPIIEKLNEADQLSTTCSYCKKPAVYSITK' A
#
# COMPACT_ATOMS: atom_id res chain seq x y z
N MET A 1 -22.93 -14.85 3.96
CA MET A 1 -22.68 -14.92 2.52
C MET A 1 -23.59 -13.89 1.90
N GLU A 2 -23.09 -12.75 1.42
CA GLU A 2 -23.56 -12.02 0.21
C GLU A 2 -22.51 -10.94 -0.10
N ASN A 3 -22.07 -10.94 -1.36
CA ASN A 3 -21.03 -10.10 -1.92
C ASN A 3 -21.50 -8.64 -1.99
N GLY A 4 -20.67 -7.67 -1.58
CA GLY A 4 -21.06 -6.26 -1.57
C GLY A 4 -19.91 -5.31 -1.88
N TYR A 5 -19.55 -5.20 -3.17
CA TYR A 5 -18.81 -4.05 -3.67
C TYR A 5 -19.63 -2.78 -3.41
N ALA A 6 -19.15 -1.89 -2.56
CA ALA A 6 -19.81 -0.62 -2.26
C ALA A 6 -19.25 0.52 -3.13
N ILE A 7 -20.11 0.95 -4.04
CA ILE A 7 -20.01 2.10 -4.94
C ILE A 7 -19.69 3.39 -4.15
N ILE A 8 -18.68 4.12 -4.62
CA ILE A 8 -18.16 5.37 -4.06
C ILE A 8 -19.28 6.43 -3.97
N LYS A 9 -19.64 6.83 -2.75
CA LYS A 9 -20.39 8.07 -2.48
C LYS A 9 -19.58 8.97 -1.57
N HIS A 10 -19.18 10.12 -2.12
CA HIS A 10 -18.78 11.38 -1.47
C HIS A 10 -17.83 11.28 -0.27
N GLY A 11 -16.59 11.74 -0.50
CA GLY A 11 -15.46 11.60 0.40
C GLY A 11 -15.67 12.11 1.82
N LYS A 12 -15.52 11.22 2.79
CA LYS A 12 -14.49 11.22 3.83
C LYS A 12 -14.45 9.81 4.43
N TRP A 13 -13.45 9.02 4.08
CA TRP A 13 -13.24 7.71 4.69
C TRP A 13 -12.68 7.93 6.10
N LYS A 14 -13.52 7.80 7.13
CA LYS A 14 -13.04 7.57 8.50
C LYS A 14 -12.40 6.18 8.53
N GLY A 15 -11.09 6.13 8.79
CA GLY A 15 -10.35 4.89 9.11
C GLY A 15 -9.80 4.11 7.91
N ARG A 16 -9.18 4.77 6.92
CA ARG A 16 -8.40 4.05 5.90
C ARG A 16 -7.07 3.60 6.49
N ILE A 17 -6.87 2.30 6.57
CA ILE A 17 -5.51 1.72 6.65
C ILE A 17 -4.75 2.25 5.43
N LYS A 18 -3.64 2.94 5.68
CA LYS A 18 -2.77 3.45 4.63
C LYS A 18 -1.86 2.30 4.21
N MET A 19 -1.90 2.02 2.92
CA MET A 19 -1.15 0.95 2.27
C MET A 19 -0.17 1.62 1.32
N GLU A 20 1.12 1.44 1.60
CA GLU A 20 2.19 1.96 0.76
C GLU A 20 2.67 0.89 -0.21
N PHE A 21 3.05 1.31 -1.41
CA PHE A 21 3.60 0.40 -2.42
C PHE A 21 4.97 0.92 -2.88
N ALA A 22 5.98 0.05 -2.85
CA ALA A 22 7.36 0.43 -3.11
C ALA A 22 8.07 -0.52 -4.07
N CYS A 23 8.96 0.02 -4.90
CA CYS A 23 9.96 -0.78 -5.61
C CYS A 23 11.13 -1.10 -4.66
N ASP A 24 12.07 -1.94 -5.11
CA ASP A 24 13.26 -2.31 -4.32
C ASP A 24 14.08 -1.10 -3.86
N GLU A 25 14.13 -0.02 -4.66
CA GLU A 25 14.89 1.20 -4.33
C GLU A 25 14.26 2.03 -3.21
N HIS A 26 12.94 1.95 -3.02
CA HIS A 26 12.20 2.85 -2.13
C HIS A 26 11.46 2.10 -1.00
N ILE A 27 11.75 0.82 -0.79
CA ILE A 27 11.14 0.02 0.27
C ILE A 27 11.41 0.62 1.66
N GLU A 28 12.64 1.06 1.93
CA GLU A 28 13.01 1.65 3.22
C GLU A 28 12.25 2.96 3.49
N VAL A 29 12.10 3.81 2.47
CA VAL A 29 11.32 5.05 2.57
C VAL A 29 9.86 4.76 2.90
N ALA A 30 9.28 3.74 2.25
CA ALA A 30 7.90 3.33 2.53
C ALA A 30 7.72 2.73 3.93
N MET A 31 8.72 1.99 4.41
CA MET A 31 8.73 1.47 5.77
C MET A 31 8.76 2.61 6.80
N ASP A 32 9.64 3.59 6.62
CA ASP A 32 9.76 4.74 7.53
C ASP A 32 8.43 5.49 7.64
N VAL A 33 7.74 5.72 6.51
CA VAL A 33 6.41 6.36 6.51
C VAL A 33 5.40 5.58 7.35
N VAL A 34 5.35 4.25 7.21
CA VAL A 34 4.41 3.41 7.97
C VAL A 34 4.81 3.35 9.45
N VAL A 35 6.10 3.30 9.77
CA VAL A 35 6.59 3.33 11.15
C VAL A 35 6.26 4.66 11.82
N ASP A 36 6.49 5.79 11.16
CA ASP A 36 6.20 7.13 11.69
C ASP A 36 4.70 7.33 11.93
N GLU A 37 3.85 6.81 11.04
CA GLU A 37 2.40 6.98 11.17
C GLU A 37 1.77 6.06 12.22
N TYR A 38 2.30 4.85 12.38
CA TYR A 38 1.67 3.81 13.18
C TYR A 38 2.45 3.42 14.44
N GLU A 39 3.64 3.99 14.64
CA GLU A 39 4.58 3.72 15.74
C GLU A 39 4.78 2.22 15.98
N ALA A 40 4.76 1.43 14.90
CA ALA A 40 4.79 -0.02 14.93
C ALA A 40 5.61 -0.58 13.76
N ALA A 41 6.14 -1.78 13.93
CA ALA A 41 6.83 -2.48 12.86
C ALA A 41 5.86 -2.76 11.69
N PRO A 42 6.24 -2.45 10.45
CA PRO A 42 5.37 -2.65 9.29
C PRO A 42 5.33 -4.13 8.90
N ILE A 43 4.20 -4.52 8.31
CA ILE A 43 4.04 -5.78 7.58
C ILE A 43 4.44 -5.52 6.14
N ILE A 44 5.33 -6.36 5.61
CA ILE A 44 5.86 -6.24 4.25
C ILE A 44 5.55 -7.53 3.50
N GLU A 45 4.87 -7.40 2.37
CA GLU A 45 4.56 -8.52 1.48
C GLU A 45 5.06 -8.24 0.07
N LYS A 46 5.60 -9.27 -0.59
CA LYS A 46 5.95 -9.17 -2.01
C LYS A 46 4.69 -9.33 -2.86
N LEU A 47 4.52 -8.44 -3.82
CA LEU A 47 3.48 -8.53 -4.82
C LEU A 47 3.78 -9.68 -5.79
N ASN A 48 2.74 -10.38 -6.23
CA ASN A 48 2.88 -11.32 -7.35
C ASN A 48 3.07 -10.57 -8.68
N GLU A 49 3.52 -11.26 -9.71
CA GLU A 49 3.82 -10.64 -11.02
C GLU A 49 2.62 -9.88 -11.63
N ALA A 50 1.40 -10.38 -11.46
CA ALA A 50 0.19 -9.74 -12.00
C ALA A 50 -0.10 -8.40 -11.32
N ASP A 51 0.07 -8.34 -10.00
CA ASP A 51 -0.16 -7.13 -9.22
C ASP A 51 0.93 -6.08 -9.47
N GLN A 52 2.18 -6.50 -9.70
CA GLN A 52 3.28 -5.60 -10.06
C GLN A 52 3.04 -4.86 -11.38
N LEU A 53 2.32 -5.46 -12.33
CA LEU A 53 2.00 -4.84 -13.63
C LEU A 53 0.98 -3.70 -13.52
N SER A 54 0.14 -3.72 -12.48
CA SER A 54 -0.95 -2.75 -12.28
C SER A 54 -0.70 -1.80 -11.10
N THR A 55 0.34 -2.08 -10.30
CA THR A 55 0.69 -1.31 -9.11
C THR A 55 2.03 -0.60 -9.31
N THR A 56 2.07 0.70 -9.04
CA THR A 56 3.28 1.50 -9.18
C THR A 56 3.79 1.97 -7.82
N CYS A 57 5.10 2.14 -7.72
CA CYS A 57 5.75 2.69 -6.55
C CYS A 57 5.25 4.12 -6.29
N SER A 58 4.84 4.40 -5.04
CA SER A 58 4.35 5.71 -4.59
C SER A 58 5.36 6.85 -4.84
N TYR A 59 6.64 6.53 -4.97
CA TYR A 59 7.75 7.50 -4.99
C TYR A 59 8.31 7.78 -6.39
N CYS A 60 8.37 6.76 -7.26
CA CYS A 60 9.05 6.88 -8.56
C CYS A 60 8.23 6.40 -9.76
N LYS A 61 7.00 5.91 -9.55
CA LYS A 61 6.09 5.39 -10.59
C LYS A 61 6.60 4.17 -11.40
N LYS A 62 7.79 3.65 -11.11
CA LYS A 62 8.22 2.31 -11.56
C LYS A 62 7.28 1.23 -10.97
N PRO A 63 7.24 0.01 -11.52
CA PRO A 63 6.49 -1.08 -10.91
C PRO A 63 6.82 -1.23 -9.42
N ALA A 64 5.79 -1.35 -8.57
CA ALA A 64 5.98 -1.70 -7.18
C ALA A 64 6.27 -3.19 -7.06
N VAL A 65 7.08 -3.56 -6.07
CA VAL A 65 7.44 -4.95 -5.75
C VAL A 65 6.86 -5.35 -4.38
N TYR A 66 6.63 -4.39 -3.50
CA TYR A 66 6.17 -4.62 -2.13
C TYR A 66 4.92 -3.83 -1.81
N SER A 67 4.04 -4.41 -1.00
CA SER A 67 3.03 -3.70 -0.21
C SER A 67 3.47 -3.61 1.24
N ILE A 68 3.29 -2.44 1.84
CA ILE A 68 3.68 -2.13 3.21
C ILE A 68 2.44 -1.62 3.96
N THR A 69 2.08 -2.30 5.05
CA THR A 69 0.91 -1.99 5.89
C THR A 69 1.24 -2.08 7.39
N LYS A 70 0.30 -1.68 8.26
CA LYS A 70 0.31 -1.97 9.70
C LYS A 70 -0.65 -3.10 10.03
#